data_AF-A0A2G2QHC0-F1
#
_entry.id   AF-A0A2G2QHC0-F1
#
_cell.length_a   1.000
_cell.length_b   1.000
_cell.length_c   1.000
_cell.angle_alpha   90.00
_cell.angle_beta   90.00
_cell.angle_gamma   90.00
#
_symmetry.space_group_name_H-M   'P 1'
#
loop_
_entity.id
_entity.type
_entity.pdbx_description
1 polymer ?
#
loop_
_entity_poly.entity_id
_entity_poly.type
_entity_poly.pdbx_seq_one_letter_code
_entity_poly.pdbx_strand_id
1 'polypeptide(L)'
;MTNNITSNRKTVFESLGYKKTINNLIKQTQELYLSDEIPWVLGYSGGKDSTAILQLVWRAIEELPKDKHIKPIHVISTDTLVENPIVSLWVERSLNQMKEASDQKKLPIQPHRLTPAVRDRFWVNLIGKGYPAPRPKFRWCTSRLKISPSNDFITNMVKANGEAILILGTRKAESASRAANMKKYEQGSTRDLLSRNKELDRVWVYTPVSDWQDDDVWQYLMQDKNPWGFANEELLNMYQGATSDGECPLVVDTSTPSCGDSRFGCYVCTMVSEDKSMTAMIQNDAEKEWMLPLLELRTKWLDITDRNTEIKNKKIDNERTHRDFRRMNGSLTLHNDRLVHGPYKQEYRTQLLEALLRAEIAARELGPQEVKQLELITLEELEEIRRIWVMEKHEIEDILPTIYEKVHNKPYPGKRIEEAQVFKNEDMSLLKKICKEKAADSEGLHYELIRDLLHIEHQNRTMVRRSKLFDSLDKTLERNAFKTEAEALEFAQTRKKTRDSIDDQEEASILFNDTMNL
;
A
#
# COMPACT_ATOMS: atom_id res chain seq x y z
N MET A 1 -33.10 1.78 -36.32
CA MET A 1 -31.76 1.60 -36.88
C MET A 1 -30.76 2.15 -35.89
N THR A 2 -30.26 1.29 -35.01
CA THR A 2 -29.18 1.61 -34.08
C THR A 2 -27.89 1.73 -34.88
N ASN A 3 -27.32 2.93 -34.92
CA ASN A 3 -26.00 3.16 -35.51
C ASN A 3 -24.96 2.40 -34.67
N ASN A 4 -24.57 1.21 -35.11
CA ASN A 4 -23.34 0.55 -34.68
C ASN A 4 -22.18 1.40 -35.19
N ILE A 5 -21.71 2.33 -34.35
CA ILE A 5 -20.42 2.96 -34.54
C ILE A 5 -19.40 1.89 -34.18
N THR A 6 -18.99 1.08 -35.16
CA THR A 6 -17.78 0.27 -35.08
C THR A 6 -16.60 1.24 -34.96
N SER A 7 -16.22 1.54 -33.72
CA SER A 7 -14.95 2.19 -33.41
C SER A 7 -13.84 1.28 -33.92
N ASN A 8 -13.31 1.54 -35.12
CA ASN A 8 -12.07 0.93 -35.60
C ASN A 8 -10.98 1.23 -34.56
N ARG A 9 -10.68 0.26 -33.69
CA ARG A 9 -9.60 0.38 -32.72
C ARG A 9 -8.28 0.39 -33.49
N LYS A 10 -7.56 1.52 -33.40
CA LYS A 10 -6.27 1.70 -34.05
C LYS A 10 -5.23 0.81 -33.37
N THR A 11 -4.73 -0.19 -34.09
CA THR A 11 -3.59 -1.02 -33.68
C THR A 11 -2.29 -0.41 -34.18
N VAL A 12 -1.23 -0.46 -33.37
CA VAL A 12 0.12 0.01 -33.77
C VAL A 12 0.74 -0.86 -34.87
N PHE A 13 0.17 -2.03 -35.15
CA PHE A 13 0.66 -2.97 -36.14
C PHE A 13 0.10 -2.75 -37.55
N GLU A 14 -0.93 -1.91 -37.72
CA GLU A 14 -1.64 -1.73 -38.99
C GLU A 14 -0.73 -1.13 -40.09
N SER A 15 0.12 -0.16 -39.73
CA SER A 15 0.91 0.61 -40.70
C SER A 15 2.14 -0.12 -41.25
N LEU A 16 2.91 -0.78 -40.38
CA LEU A 16 4.20 -1.40 -40.71
C LEU A 16 4.15 -2.92 -40.67
N GLY A 17 3.08 -3.51 -40.14
CA GLY A 17 2.97 -4.92 -39.83
C GLY A 17 3.67 -5.29 -38.52
N TYR A 18 3.16 -6.34 -37.86
CA TYR A 18 3.63 -6.81 -36.54
C TYR A 18 5.16 -6.95 -36.46
N LYS A 19 5.76 -7.80 -37.31
CA LYS A 19 7.20 -8.12 -37.26
C LYS A 19 8.08 -6.87 -37.40
N LYS A 20 7.71 -5.95 -38.29
CA LYS A 20 8.51 -4.74 -38.55
C LYS A 20 8.39 -3.76 -37.39
N THR A 21 7.20 -3.58 -36.83
CA THR A 21 6.99 -2.73 -35.64
C THR A 21 7.82 -3.23 -34.46
N ILE A 22 7.77 -4.53 -34.14
CA ILE A 22 8.55 -5.11 -33.03
C ILE A 22 10.06 -5.00 -33.28
N ASN A 23 10.53 -5.33 -34.49
CA ASN A 23 11.97 -5.21 -34.81
C ASN A 23 12.48 -3.77 -34.74
N ASN A 24 11.65 -2.78 -35.14
CA ASN A 24 12.00 -1.37 -35.00
C ASN A 24 12.13 -0.96 -33.53
N LEU A 25 11.20 -1.41 -32.67
CA LEU A 25 11.27 -1.14 -31.23
C LEU A 25 12.46 -1.81 -30.56
N ILE A 26 12.82 -3.03 -30.98
CA ILE A 26 14.02 -3.73 -30.53
C ILE A 26 15.26 -2.89 -30.89
N LYS A 27 15.40 -2.47 -32.15
CA LYS A 27 16.53 -1.64 -32.59
C LYS A 27 16.60 -0.30 -31.86
N GLN A 28 15.47 0.39 -31.71
CA GLN A 28 15.39 1.64 -30.96
C GLN A 28 15.87 1.45 -29.51
N THR A 29 15.47 0.34 -28.88
CA THR A 29 15.87 0.01 -27.52
C THR A 29 17.36 -0.31 -27.43
N GLN A 30 17.92 -1.01 -28.42
CA GLN A 30 19.37 -1.26 -28.53
C GLN A 30 20.17 0.04 -28.72
N GLU A 31 19.72 0.93 -29.60
CA GLU A 31 20.36 2.23 -29.85
C GLU A 31 20.39 3.08 -28.58
N LEU A 32 19.25 3.17 -27.87
CA LEU A 32 19.19 3.87 -26.59
C LEU A 32 20.10 3.23 -25.54
N TYR A 33 20.11 1.89 -25.45
CA TYR A 33 20.97 1.16 -24.52
C TYR A 33 22.45 1.42 -24.79
N LEU A 34 22.88 1.49 -26.05
CA LEU A 34 24.27 1.72 -26.42
C LEU A 34 24.70 3.20 -26.39
N SER A 35 23.76 4.13 -26.20
CA SER A 35 24.04 5.57 -26.28
C SER A 35 24.81 6.16 -25.09
N ASP A 36 24.80 5.48 -23.94
CA ASP A 36 25.41 5.94 -22.70
C ASP A 36 25.72 4.76 -21.73
N GLU A 37 26.33 5.04 -20.59
CA GLU A 37 26.58 4.07 -19.51
C GLU A 37 25.58 4.19 -18.34
N ILE A 38 24.51 4.97 -18.49
CA ILE A 38 23.55 5.25 -17.40
C ILE A 38 22.75 3.98 -17.09
N PRO A 39 22.72 3.51 -15.83
CA PRO A 39 22.04 2.26 -15.46
C PRO A 39 20.54 2.34 -15.71
N TRP A 40 19.97 1.21 -16.13
CA TRP A 40 18.55 1.09 -16.40
C TRP A 40 17.83 0.46 -15.21
N VAL A 41 16.67 1.01 -14.86
CA VAL A 41 15.76 0.48 -13.84
C VAL A 41 14.42 0.20 -14.52
N LEU A 42 13.99 -1.05 -14.56
CA LEU A 42 12.72 -1.44 -15.19
C LEU A 42 11.70 -1.79 -14.12
N GLY A 43 10.56 -1.10 -14.12
CA GLY A 43 9.46 -1.38 -13.20
C GLY A 43 8.67 -2.62 -13.64
N TYR A 44 8.71 -3.67 -12.83
CA TYR A 44 8.02 -4.94 -13.08
C TYR A 44 6.94 -5.22 -12.02
N SER A 45 5.68 -5.35 -12.43
CA SER A 45 4.56 -5.63 -11.52
C SER A 45 3.93 -7.00 -11.73
N GLY A 46 4.48 -7.83 -12.63
CA GLY A 46 3.86 -9.11 -13.01
C GLY A 46 2.57 -9.01 -13.82
N GLY A 47 2.17 -7.80 -14.22
CA GLY A 47 1.01 -7.58 -15.09
C GLY A 47 1.40 -7.55 -16.57
N LYS A 48 0.40 -7.62 -17.46
CA LYS A 48 0.58 -7.69 -18.93
C LYS A 48 1.55 -6.63 -19.47
N ASP A 49 1.36 -5.37 -19.09
CA ASP A 49 2.13 -4.24 -19.62
C ASP A 49 3.60 -4.32 -19.18
N SER A 50 3.83 -4.63 -17.89
CA SER A 50 5.19 -4.77 -17.35
C SER A 50 5.92 -6.02 -17.85
N THR A 51 5.19 -7.09 -18.15
CA THR A 51 5.75 -8.30 -18.78
C THR A 51 6.15 -7.99 -20.21
N ALA A 52 5.28 -7.33 -20.99
CA ALA A 52 5.56 -6.99 -22.38
C ALA A 52 6.80 -6.10 -22.55
N ILE A 53 6.95 -5.04 -21.74
CA ILE A 53 8.15 -4.19 -21.81
C ILE A 53 9.42 -4.96 -21.43
N LEU A 54 9.33 -5.85 -20.43
CA LEU A 54 10.48 -6.61 -19.99
C LEU A 54 10.89 -7.63 -21.06
N GLN A 55 9.94 -8.31 -21.70
CA GLN A 55 10.22 -9.18 -22.85
C GLN A 55 10.88 -8.41 -23.99
N LEU A 56 10.39 -7.21 -24.29
CA LEU A 56 10.93 -6.38 -25.35
C LEU A 56 12.37 -5.94 -25.07
N VAL A 57 12.63 -5.44 -23.86
CA VAL A 57 13.98 -5.06 -23.41
C VAL A 57 14.89 -6.28 -23.36
N TRP A 58 14.44 -7.40 -22.78
CA TRP A 58 15.22 -8.62 -22.68
C TRP A 58 15.69 -9.10 -24.05
N ARG A 59 14.77 -9.19 -25.03
CA ARG A 59 15.11 -9.57 -26.40
C ARG A 59 16.08 -8.61 -27.05
N ALA A 60 15.87 -7.30 -26.86
CA ALA A 60 16.78 -6.30 -27.39
C ALA A 60 18.22 -6.50 -26.90
N ILE A 61 18.41 -6.85 -25.64
CA ILE A 61 19.73 -7.10 -25.06
C ILE A 61 20.28 -8.48 -25.42
N GLU A 62 19.42 -9.50 -25.48
CA GLU A 62 19.81 -10.86 -25.88
C GLU A 62 20.28 -10.93 -27.34
N GLU A 63 19.70 -10.12 -28.23
CA GLU A 63 20.13 -10.00 -29.63
C GLU A 63 21.45 -9.23 -29.81
N LEU A 64 21.94 -8.52 -28.78
CA LEU A 64 23.24 -7.84 -28.83
C LEU A 64 24.39 -8.83 -28.57
N PRO A 65 25.53 -8.65 -29.28
CA PRO A 65 26.79 -9.32 -28.92
C PRO A 65 27.17 -9.10 -27.45
N LYS A 66 27.79 -10.11 -26.82
CA LYS A 66 28.13 -10.08 -25.38
C LYS A 66 29.08 -8.94 -25.00
N ASP A 67 29.96 -8.53 -25.91
CA ASP A 67 30.86 -7.38 -25.76
C ASP A 67 30.12 -6.03 -25.71
N LYS A 68 28.85 -6.01 -26.15
CA LYS A 68 27.97 -4.85 -26.10
C LYS A 68 27.05 -4.82 -24.89
N HIS A 69 27.19 -5.75 -23.94
CA HIS A 69 26.47 -5.73 -22.67
C HIS A 69 27.13 -4.74 -21.69
N ILE A 70 27.05 -3.45 -22.03
CA ILE A 70 27.88 -2.39 -21.41
C ILE A 70 27.43 -1.90 -20.03
N LYS A 71 26.20 -2.19 -19.57
CA LYS A 71 25.66 -1.68 -18.30
C LYS A 71 24.58 -2.59 -17.70
N PRO A 72 24.35 -2.54 -16.38
CA PRO A 72 23.31 -3.34 -15.74
C PRO A 72 21.89 -2.81 -16.00
N ILE A 73 20.94 -3.72 -16.02
CA ILE A 73 19.50 -3.47 -16.07
C ILE A 73 18.87 -4.07 -14.81
N HIS A 74 18.45 -3.20 -13.90
CA HIS A 74 17.81 -3.57 -12.64
C HIS A 74 16.30 -3.70 -12.85
N VAL A 75 15.77 -4.91 -12.78
CA VAL A 75 14.32 -5.15 -12.82
C VAL A 75 13.81 -5.08 -11.39
N ILE A 76 13.02 -4.07 -11.06
CA ILE A 76 12.50 -3.88 -9.70
C ILE A 76 11.02 -4.24 -9.63
N SER A 77 10.65 -5.01 -8.62
CA SER A 77 9.25 -5.28 -8.28
C SER A 77 9.00 -4.91 -6.84
N THR A 78 8.01 -4.05 -6.59
CA THR A 78 7.64 -3.66 -5.22
C THR A 78 6.50 -4.53 -4.72
N ASP A 79 6.83 -5.42 -3.79
CA ASP A 79 5.88 -6.24 -3.08
C ASP A 79 5.40 -5.50 -1.83
N THR A 80 4.11 -5.18 -1.78
CA THR A 80 3.52 -4.46 -0.63
C THR A 80 3.28 -5.34 0.59
N LEU A 81 3.51 -6.65 0.47
CA LEU A 81 3.23 -7.69 1.48
C LEU A 81 1.73 -7.86 1.80
N VAL A 82 0.87 -7.16 1.05
CA VAL A 82 -0.59 -7.28 1.12
C VAL A 82 -1.23 -7.35 -0.27
N GLU A 83 -0.42 -7.60 -1.31
CA GLU A 83 -0.93 -7.91 -2.66
C GLU A 83 -1.79 -9.17 -2.62
N ASN A 84 -2.61 -9.40 -3.64
CA ASN A 84 -3.31 -10.67 -3.79
C ASN A 84 -2.28 -11.82 -3.73
N PRO A 85 -2.46 -12.83 -2.85
CA PRO A 85 -1.49 -13.92 -2.69
C PRO A 85 -1.14 -14.67 -3.98
N ILE A 86 -2.11 -14.91 -4.87
CA ILE A 86 -1.87 -15.57 -6.16
C ILE A 86 -0.92 -14.73 -7.02
N VAL A 87 -1.14 -13.42 -7.04
CA VAL A 87 -0.31 -12.47 -7.80
C VAL A 87 1.08 -12.34 -7.18
N SER A 88 1.17 -12.38 -5.85
CA SER A 88 2.46 -12.33 -5.13
C SER A 88 3.32 -13.54 -5.49
N LEU A 89 2.73 -14.75 -5.44
CA LEU A 89 3.39 -16.00 -5.83
C LEU A 89 3.78 -15.99 -7.31
N TRP A 90 2.91 -15.46 -8.19
CA TRP A 90 3.20 -15.28 -9.62
C TRP A 90 4.43 -14.40 -9.85
N VAL A 91 4.48 -13.22 -9.22
CA VAL A 91 5.61 -12.29 -9.32
C VAL A 91 6.89 -12.92 -8.78
N GLU A 92 6.83 -13.58 -7.63
CA GLU A 92 7.99 -14.24 -7.01
C GLU A 92 8.58 -15.33 -7.90
N ARG A 93 7.73 -16.21 -8.46
CA ARG A 93 8.15 -17.24 -9.42
C ARG A 93 8.79 -16.62 -10.65
N SER A 94 8.20 -15.56 -11.20
CA SER A 94 8.73 -14.86 -12.35
C SER A 94 10.13 -14.28 -12.08
N LEU A 95 10.33 -13.61 -10.95
CA LEU A 95 11.62 -13.03 -10.57
C LEU A 95 12.71 -14.11 -10.39
N ASN A 96 12.36 -15.26 -9.82
CA ASN A 96 13.30 -16.38 -9.68
C ASN A 96 13.70 -16.94 -11.04
N GLN A 97 12.74 -17.16 -11.94
CA GLN A 97 13.04 -17.61 -13.31
C GLN A 97 13.84 -16.58 -14.11
N MET A 98 13.55 -15.29 -13.96
CA MET A 98 14.37 -14.22 -14.55
C MET A 98 15.82 -14.31 -14.08
N LYS A 99 16.03 -14.54 -12.78
CA LYS A 99 17.39 -14.64 -12.23
C LYS A 99 18.13 -15.81 -12.86
N GLU A 100 17.52 -17.00 -12.86
CA GLU A 100 18.10 -18.21 -13.46
C GLU A 100 18.39 -18.05 -14.95
N ALA A 101 17.45 -17.51 -15.72
CA ALA A 101 17.60 -17.30 -17.16
C ALA A 101 18.67 -16.25 -17.48
N SER A 102 18.75 -15.18 -16.69
CA SER A 102 19.78 -14.13 -16.84
C SER A 102 21.17 -14.70 -16.57
N ASP A 103 21.33 -15.49 -15.49
CA ASP A 103 22.59 -16.13 -15.12
C ASP A 103 23.04 -17.15 -16.18
N GLN A 104 22.13 -17.98 -16.69
CA GLN A 104 22.42 -18.97 -17.74
C GLN A 104 22.86 -18.31 -19.06
N LYS A 105 22.17 -17.24 -19.47
CA LYS A 105 22.46 -16.51 -20.71
C LYS A 105 23.59 -15.48 -20.55
N LYS A 106 24.03 -15.22 -19.32
CA LYS A 106 24.99 -14.16 -18.95
C LYS A 106 24.54 -12.77 -19.38
N LEU A 107 23.25 -12.47 -19.16
CA LEU A 107 22.68 -11.16 -19.48
C LEU A 107 22.93 -10.18 -18.33
N PRO A 108 23.05 -8.87 -18.59
CA PRO A 108 23.24 -7.85 -17.56
C PRO A 108 21.93 -7.50 -16.84
N ILE A 109 20.99 -8.45 -16.69
CA ILE A 109 19.66 -8.21 -16.12
C ILE A 109 19.62 -8.76 -14.68
N GLN A 110 19.23 -7.91 -13.74
CA GLN A 110 19.23 -8.22 -12.32
C GLN A 110 17.84 -7.97 -11.71
N PRO A 111 17.07 -9.02 -11.38
CA PRO A 111 15.79 -8.86 -10.70
C PRO A 111 15.96 -8.57 -9.19
N HIS A 112 15.15 -7.65 -8.69
CA HIS A 112 15.11 -7.19 -7.29
C HIS A 112 13.67 -7.18 -6.79
N ARG A 113 13.38 -7.93 -5.71
CA ARG A 113 12.15 -7.79 -4.94
C ARG A 113 12.36 -6.73 -3.86
N LEU A 114 11.63 -5.62 -3.97
CA LEU A 114 11.63 -4.53 -3.00
C LEU A 114 10.45 -4.71 -2.06
N THR A 115 10.67 -4.48 -0.76
CA THR A 115 9.61 -4.50 0.25
C THR A 115 9.63 -3.22 1.10
N PRO A 116 8.49 -2.81 1.67
CA PRO A 116 8.44 -1.67 2.58
C PRO A 116 9.27 -1.93 3.84
N ALA A 117 9.90 -0.87 4.34
CA ALA A 117 10.48 -0.86 5.67
C ALA A 117 9.42 -1.27 6.71
N VAL A 118 9.81 -2.03 7.74
CA VAL A 118 8.89 -2.62 8.73
C VAL A 118 7.89 -1.60 9.28
N ARG A 119 8.38 -0.42 9.70
CA ARG A 119 7.55 0.69 10.23
C ARG A 119 6.47 1.24 9.28
N ASP A 120 6.65 0.99 7.98
CA ASP A 120 5.81 1.47 6.88
C ASP A 120 4.90 0.38 6.32
N ARG A 121 5.06 -0.89 6.72
CA ARG A 121 4.21 -2.03 6.35
C ARG A 121 2.76 -1.84 6.81
N PHE A 122 1.84 -2.50 6.11
CA PHE A 122 0.40 -2.27 6.26
C PHE A 122 -0.10 -2.55 7.68
N TRP A 123 0.21 -3.72 8.22
CA TRP A 123 -0.26 -4.13 9.55
C TRP A 123 0.39 -3.33 10.68
N VAL A 124 1.65 -2.93 10.52
CA VAL A 124 2.30 -2.03 11.50
C VAL A 124 1.61 -0.67 11.58
N ASN A 125 1.17 -0.10 10.44
CA ASN A 125 0.45 1.17 10.47
C ASN A 125 -1.00 1.00 10.96
N LEU A 126 -1.70 -0.07 10.54
CA LEU A 126 -3.10 -0.28 10.90
C LEU A 126 -3.27 -0.83 12.32
N ILE A 127 -2.62 -1.95 12.66
CA ILE A 127 -2.70 -2.64 13.96
C ILE A 127 -1.72 -2.04 14.97
N GLY A 128 -0.50 -1.71 14.56
CA GLY A 128 0.49 -1.07 15.44
C GLY A 128 0.07 0.34 15.84
N LYS A 129 0.11 1.27 14.87
CA LYS A 129 -0.18 2.70 15.11
C LYS A 129 -1.67 2.99 15.30
N GLY A 130 -2.55 2.14 14.77
CA GLY A 130 -3.99 2.32 14.83
C GLY A 130 -4.54 3.16 13.67
N TYR A 131 -3.84 3.29 12.54
CA TYR A 131 -4.36 4.09 11.43
C TYR A 131 -5.64 3.48 10.88
N PRO A 132 -6.67 4.30 10.57
CA PRO A 132 -7.83 3.80 9.87
C PRO A 132 -7.42 3.25 8.50
N ALA A 133 -8.17 2.26 8.02
CA ALA A 133 -7.95 1.69 6.70
C ALA A 133 -7.92 2.79 5.61
N PRO A 134 -7.10 2.63 4.55
CA PRO A 134 -6.95 3.65 3.51
C PRO A 134 -8.29 4.07 2.90
N ARG A 135 -8.45 5.36 2.67
CA ARG A 135 -9.66 5.95 2.06
C ARG A 135 -9.29 7.16 1.20
N PRO A 136 -10.18 7.64 0.31
CA PRO A 136 -9.82 8.68 -0.68
C PRO A 136 -9.12 9.92 -0.13
N LYS A 137 -9.53 10.43 1.05
CA LYS A 137 -8.90 11.61 1.70
C LYS A 137 -7.74 11.25 2.65
N PHE A 138 -7.45 9.97 2.84
CA PHE A 138 -6.41 9.47 3.76
C PHE A 138 -5.80 8.17 3.21
N ARG A 139 -5.22 8.25 2.01
CA ARG A 139 -4.61 7.12 1.31
C ARG A 139 -3.11 7.04 1.62
N TRP A 140 -2.78 6.54 2.81
CA TRP A 140 -1.40 6.41 3.28
C TRP A 140 -0.64 5.22 2.69
N CYS A 141 -1.34 4.20 2.17
CA CYS A 141 -0.72 2.96 1.73
C CYS A 141 0.14 3.12 0.46
N THR A 142 -0.27 3.94 -0.51
CA THR A 142 0.44 4.03 -1.80
C THR A 142 1.81 4.65 -1.67
N SER A 143 1.93 5.76 -0.92
CA SER A 143 3.23 6.41 -0.71
C SER A 143 4.19 5.49 0.05
N ARG A 144 3.72 4.86 1.12
CA ARG A 144 4.53 4.01 2.00
C ARG A 144 4.90 2.68 1.39
N LEU A 145 3.92 1.97 0.83
CA LEU A 145 4.09 0.58 0.42
C LEU A 145 4.62 0.44 -1.01
N LYS A 146 4.28 1.36 -1.92
CA LYS A 146 4.67 1.26 -3.34
C LYS A 146 5.74 2.27 -3.75
N ILE A 147 5.53 3.55 -3.42
CA ILE A 147 6.39 4.63 -3.92
C ILE A 147 7.72 4.67 -3.17
N SER A 148 7.71 4.65 -1.83
CA SER A 148 8.93 4.80 -1.03
C SER A 148 9.99 3.72 -1.32
N PRO A 149 9.65 2.40 -1.37
CA PRO A 149 10.67 1.38 -1.64
C PRO A 149 11.33 1.52 -3.02
N SER A 150 10.53 1.85 -4.04
CA SER A 150 11.04 2.11 -5.39
C SER A 150 11.91 3.37 -5.43
N ASN A 151 11.45 4.46 -4.81
CA ASN A 151 12.19 5.73 -4.77
C ASN A 151 13.49 5.60 -4.01
N ASP A 152 13.54 4.85 -2.91
CA ASP A 152 14.76 4.61 -2.15
C ASP A 152 15.79 3.86 -3.00
N PHE A 153 15.36 2.83 -3.74
CA PHE A 153 16.22 2.09 -4.67
C PHE A 153 16.77 3.00 -5.79
N ILE A 154 15.88 3.74 -6.47
CA ILE A 154 16.27 4.63 -7.58
C ILE A 154 17.19 5.76 -7.08
N THR A 155 16.87 6.34 -5.92
CA THR A 155 17.69 7.41 -5.32
C THR A 155 19.10 6.92 -4.98
N ASN A 156 19.23 5.70 -4.47
CA ASN A 156 20.54 5.09 -4.22
C ASN A 156 21.31 4.83 -5.53
N MET A 157 20.60 4.44 -6.60
CA MET A 157 21.19 4.29 -7.94
C MET A 157 21.72 5.62 -8.48
N VAL A 158 20.94 6.69 -8.38
CA VAL A 158 21.33 8.04 -8.81
C VAL A 158 22.51 8.56 -7.98
N LYS A 159 22.53 8.31 -6.66
CA LYS A 159 23.67 8.68 -5.80
C LYS A 159 24.97 7.98 -6.20
N ALA A 160 24.88 6.72 -6.65
CA ALA A 160 26.05 5.93 -7.03
C ALA A 160 26.54 6.23 -8.46
N ASN A 161 25.63 6.53 -9.40
CA ASN A 161 25.95 6.60 -10.84
C ASN A 161 25.71 7.99 -11.47
N GLY A 162 25.22 8.96 -10.69
CA GLY A 162 24.89 10.32 -11.14
C GLY A 162 23.51 10.45 -11.80
N GLU A 163 23.09 9.47 -12.59
CA GLU A 163 21.79 9.43 -13.29
C GLU A 163 21.21 8.01 -13.32
N ALA A 164 19.92 7.88 -13.66
CA ALA A 164 19.27 6.60 -13.94
C ALA A 164 18.20 6.72 -15.04
N ILE A 165 17.99 5.66 -15.82
CA ILE A 165 16.89 5.56 -16.80
C ILE A 165 15.84 4.59 -16.27
N LEU A 166 14.65 5.10 -15.96
CA LEU A 166 13.49 4.34 -15.50
C LEU A 166 12.61 3.93 -16.69
N ILE A 167 12.40 2.62 -16.86
CA ILE A 167 11.59 2.04 -17.94
C ILE A 167 10.23 1.65 -17.38
N LEU A 168 9.17 2.19 -17.98
CA LEU A 168 7.78 1.99 -17.54
C LEU A 168 6.88 1.57 -18.69
N GLY A 169 5.90 0.72 -18.37
CA GLY A 169 4.88 0.24 -19.31
C GLY A 169 3.65 1.14 -19.38
N THR A 170 3.77 2.43 -19.03
CA THR A 170 2.62 3.35 -19.02
C THR A 170 2.17 3.69 -20.43
N ARG A 171 0.86 3.63 -20.68
CA ARG A 171 0.28 3.91 -22.01
C ARG A 171 -0.66 5.11 -22.00
N LYS A 172 -0.68 5.85 -23.12
CA LYS A 172 -1.59 6.98 -23.35
C LYS A 172 -3.05 6.52 -23.39
N ALA A 173 -3.29 5.29 -23.84
CA ALA A 173 -4.60 4.66 -23.90
C ALA A 173 -5.24 4.41 -22.52
N GLU A 174 -4.46 4.39 -21.43
CA GLU A 174 -5.01 4.05 -20.11
C GLU A 174 -5.95 5.11 -19.52
N SER A 175 -5.76 6.40 -19.85
CA SER A 175 -6.70 7.48 -19.50
C SER A 175 -6.32 8.81 -20.16
N ALA A 176 -7.31 9.69 -20.38
CA ALA A 176 -7.07 11.05 -20.88
C ALA A 176 -6.11 11.85 -19.99
N SER A 177 -6.18 11.68 -18.66
CA SER A 177 -5.27 12.34 -17.73
C SER A 177 -3.81 11.86 -17.88
N ARG A 178 -3.60 10.54 -18.07
CA ARG A 178 -2.26 9.99 -18.33
C ARG A 178 -1.71 10.49 -19.66
N ALA A 179 -2.51 10.50 -20.72
CA ALA A 179 -2.10 11.00 -22.03
C ALA A 179 -1.65 12.47 -21.97
N ALA A 180 -2.41 13.34 -21.29
CA ALA A 180 -2.08 14.75 -21.13
C ALA A 180 -0.77 14.95 -20.34
N ASN A 181 -0.59 14.17 -19.27
CA ASN A 181 0.64 14.21 -18.47
C ASN A 181 1.86 13.77 -19.28
N MET A 182 1.77 12.64 -20.00
CA MET A 182 2.88 12.13 -20.82
C MET A 182 3.32 13.16 -21.87
N LYS A 183 2.36 13.74 -22.61
CA LYS A 183 2.66 14.76 -23.64
C LYS A 183 3.38 15.98 -23.07
N LYS A 184 3.02 16.41 -21.86
CA LYS A 184 3.67 17.54 -21.17
C LYS A 184 5.15 17.24 -20.86
N TYR A 185 5.46 16.03 -20.41
CA TYR A 185 6.84 15.65 -20.05
C TYR A 185 7.69 15.30 -21.28
N GLU A 186 7.09 14.74 -22.33
CA GLU A 186 7.72 14.53 -23.64
C GLU A 186 8.18 15.87 -24.24
N GLN A 187 7.34 16.91 -24.20
CA GLN A 187 7.68 18.25 -24.72
C GLN A 187 8.80 18.97 -23.96
N GLY A 188 9.03 18.61 -22.69
CA GLY A 188 10.06 19.23 -21.85
C GLY A 188 11.42 18.53 -21.88
N SER A 189 11.56 17.45 -22.66
CA SER A 189 12.80 16.67 -22.71
C SER A 189 13.77 17.20 -23.75
N THR A 190 15.06 17.15 -23.43
CA THR A 190 16.17 17.48 -24.34
C THR A 190 16.78 16.23 -24.97
N ARG A 191 16.30 15.04 -24.62
CA ARG A 191 16.79 13.76 -25.12
C ARG A 191 15.66 13.04 -25.85
N ASP A 192 15.90 12.64 -27.09
CA ASP A 192 14.92 11.86 -27.85
C ASP A 192 14.58 10.56 -27.12
N LEU A 193 13.31 10.14 -27.17
CA LEU A 193 12.72 8.96 -26.52
C LEU A 193 12.65 8.97 -24.99
N LEU A 194 13.33 9.91 -24.33
CA LEU A 194 13.34 10.03 -22.88
C LEU A 194 12.49 11.22 -22.44
N SER A 195 11.85 11.10 -21.28
CA SER A 195 11.19 12.21 -20.60
C SER A 195 11.77 12.38 -19.19
N ARG A 196 11.58 13.54 -18.56
CA ARG A 196 12.06 13.75 -17.19
C ARG A 196 11.06 13.19 -16.18
N ASN A 197 11.57 12.54 -15.13
CA ASN A 197 10.75 12.19 -13.98
C ASN A 197 10.30 13.47 -13.23
N LYS A 198 9.08 13.47 -12.71
CA LYS A 198 8.50 14.61 -11.98
C LYS A 198 9.05 14.75 -10.56
N GLU A 199 9.28 13.63 -9.89
CA GLU A 199 9.55 13.58 -8.44
C GLU A 199 11.03 13.30 -8.14
N LEU A 200 11.69 12.52 -8.99
CA LEU A 200 13.08 12.13 -8.82
C LEU A 200 13.99 12.96 -9.73
N ASP A 201 14.91 13.72 -9.14
CA ASP A 201 15.92 14.45 -9.87
C ASP A 201 16.89 13.49 -10.57
N ARG A 202 17.39 13.89 -11.75
CA ARG A 202 18.35 13.10 -12.56
C ARG A 202 17.88 11.69 -12.93
N VAL A 203 16.56 11.51 -13.03
CA VAL A 203 15.94 10.29 -13.53
C VAL A 203 15.24 10.57 -14.85
N TRP A 204 15.65 9.84 -15.88
CA TRP A 204 15.02 9.83 -17.19
C TRP A 204 13.99 8.71 -17.26
N VAL A 205 12.93 8.88 -18.04
CA VAL A 205 11.84 7.91 -18.17
C VAL A 205 11.71 7.48 -19.63
N TYR A 206 11.78 6.18 -19.87
CA TYR A 206 11.59 5.53 -21.17
C TYR A 206 10.30 4.70 -21.17
N THR A 207 9.40 4.97 -22.14
CA THR A 207 8.10 4.29 -22.26
C THR A 207 7.91 3.71 -23.66
N PRO A 208 8.54 2.56 -23.99
CA PRO A 208 8.61 2.01 -25.35
C PRO A 208 7.25 1.64 -25.95
N VAL A 209 6.25 1.38 -25.11
CA VAL A 209 4.92 0.92 -25.53
C VAL A 209 3.84 1.99 -25.32
N SER A 210 4.23 3.27 -25.18
CA SER A 210 3.32 4.36 -24.80
C SER A 210 2.07 4.49 -25.67
N ASP A 211 2.17 4.11 -26.95
CA ASP A 211 1.10 4.24 -27.94
C ASP A 211 0.29 2.94 -28.15
N TRP A 212 0.62 1.86 -27.44
CA TRP A 212 -0.05 0.57 -27.57
C TRP A 212 -1.45 0.55 -26.92
N GLN A 213 -2.35 -0.24 -27.49
CA GLN A 213 -3.63 -0.62 -26.88
C GLN A 213 -3.49 -1.92 -26.08
N ASP A 214 -4.53 -2.29 -25.31
CA ASP A 214 -4.55 -3.57 -24.58
C ASP A 214 -4.42 -4.76 -25.53
N ASP A 215 -5.11 -4.70 -26.67
CA ASP A 215 -5.09 -5.75 -27.69
C ASP A 215 -3.69 -5.89 -28.32
N ASP A 216 -2.96 -4.79 -28.50
CA ASP A 216 -1.58 -4.82 -29.01
C ASP A 216 -0.62 -5.51 -28.02
N VAL A 217 -0.79 -5.25 -26.72
CA VAL A 217 0.00 -5.87 -25.65
C VAL A 217 -0.25 -7.37 -25.61
N TRP A 218 -1.51 -7.80 -25.62
CA TRP A 218 -1.85 -9.22 -25.62
C TRP A 218 -1.41 -9.92 -26.90
N GLN A 219 -1.58 -9.30 -28.06
CA GLN A 219 -1.08 -9.84 -29.33
C GLN A 219 0.44 -10.09 -29.24
N TYR A 220 1.20 -9.15 -28.68
CA TYR A 220 2.64 -9.34 -28.48
C TYR A 220 2.96 -10.50 -27.53
N LEU A 221 2.32 -10.53 -26.35
CA LEU A 221 2.56 -11.59 -25.36
C LEU A 221 2.21 -12.99 -25.86
N MET A 222 1.19 -13.12 -26.71
CA MET A 222 0.75 -14.41 -27.25
C MET A 222 1.56 -14.87 -28.48
N GLN A 223 2.12 -13.94 -29.26
CA GLN A 223 2.92 -14.28 -30.45
C GLN A 223 4.41 -14.49 -30.14
N ASP A 224 4.93 -13.79 -29.13
CA ASP A 224 6.34 -13.87 -28.74
C ASP A 224 6.51 -14.56 -27.38
N LYS A 225 7.33 -15.60 -27.38
CA LYS A 225 7.64 -16.38 -26.18
C LYS A 225 8.36 -15.53 -25.14
N ASN A 226 8.00 -15.76 -23.88
CA ASN A 226 8.69 -15.19 -22.75
C ASN A 226 10.15 -15.68 -22.68
N PRO A 227 11.15 -14.79 -22.71
CA PRO A 227 12.55 -15.17 -22.86
C PRO A 227 13.21 -15.69 -21.58
N TRP A 228 12.55 -15.57 -20.41
CA TRP A 228 12.97 -16.19 -19.15
C TRP A 228 12.18 -17.45 -18.79
N GLY A 229 11.35 -17.97 -19.71
CA GLY A 229 10.72 -19.28 -19.56
C GLY A 229 9.40 -19.30 -18.79
N PHE A 230 8.86 -18.15 -18.39
CA PHE A 230 7.60 -18.07 -17.66
C PHE A 230 6.42 -17.90 -18.62
N ALA A 231 5.53 -18.89 -18.71
CA ALA A 231 4.51 -18.98 -19.76
C ALA A 231 3.54 -17.78 -19.73
N ASN A 232 3.36 -17.13 -20.89
CA ASN A 232 2.43 -16.01 -21.01
C ASN A 232 0.97 -16.46 -20.96
N GLU A 233 0.73 -17.73 -21.29
CA GLU A 233 -0.56 -18.38 -21.18
C GLU A 233 -1.03 -18.46 -19.73
N GLU A 234 -0.12 -18.68 -18.77
CA GLU A 234 -0.46 -18.66 -17.34
C GLU A 234 -0.86 -17.24 -16.88
N LEU A 235 -0.19 -16.21 -17.39
CA LEU A 235 -0.55 -14.82 -17.15
C LEU A 235 -1.97 -14.55 -17.66
N LEU A 236 -2.26 -14.96 -18.89
CA LEU A 236 -3.59 -14.83 -19.49
C LEU A 236 -4.65 -15.55 -18.65
N ASN A 237 -4.41 -16.79 -18.24
CA ASN A 237 -5.31 -17.58 -17.41
C ASN A 237 -5.59 -16.89 -16.07
N MET A 238 -4.60 -16.22 -15.48
CA MET A 238 -4.79 -15.43 -14.26
C MET A 238 -5.73 -14.22 -14.50
N TYR A 239 -5.62 -13.53 -15.64
CA TYR A 239 -6.54 -12.46 -16.01
C TYR A 239 -7.95 -12.98 -16.32
N GLN A 240 -8.07 -14.14 -16.99
CA GLN A 240 -9.34 -14.82 -17.26
C GLN A 240 -10.05 -15.22 -15.97
N GLY A 241 -9.36 -15.85 -15.03
CA GLY A 241 -9.94 -16.23 -13.74
C GLY A 241 -10.41 -15.05 -12.89
N ALA A 242 -9.95 -13.83 -13.18
CA ALA A 242 -10.32 -12.61 -12.49
C ALA A 242 -11.45 -11.81 -13.14
N THR A 243 -12.00 -12.25 -14.28
CA THR A 243 -13.21 -11.67 -14.88
C THR A 243 -14.46 -12.39 -14.37
N SER A 244 -15.58 -11.67 -14.27
CA SER A 244 -16.86 -12.25 -13.80
C SER A 244 -17.36 -13.38 -14.69
N ASP A 245 -17.03 -13.31 -15.97
CA ASP A 245 -17.54 -14.23 -16.99
C ASP A 245 -16.54 -15.37 -17.25
N GLY A 246 -15.38 -15.38 -16.56
CA GLY A 246 -14.33 -16.39 -16.71
C GLY A 246 -13.61 -16.37 -18.06
N GLU A 247 -14.00 -15.46 -18.96
CA GLU A 247 -13.47 -15.36 -20.31
C GLU A 247 -12.56 -14.14 -20.50
N CYS A 248 -11.63 -14.27 -21.44
CA CYS A 248 -10.85 -13.18 -22.01
C CYS A 248 -10.86 -13.34 -23.52
N PRO A 249 -11.72 -12.59 -24.24
CA PRO A 249 -11.75 -12.68 -25.69
C PRO A 249 -10.45 -12.07 -26.22
N LEU A 250 -9.48 -12.93 -26.50
CA LEU A 250 -8.31 -12.61 -27.32
C LEU A 250 -8.72 -12.61 -28.81
N VAL A 251 -9.67 -11.73 -29.10
CA VAL A 251 -10.18 -11.23 -30.39
C VAL A 251 -10.16 -12.15 -31.62
N VAL A 252 -11.36 -12.46 -32.14
CA VAL A 252 -11.61 -12.70 -33.58
C VAL A 252 -12.38 -11.52 -34.23
N ASP A 253 -12.97 -10.61 -33.44
CA ASP A 253 -13.66 -9.40 -33.91
C ASP A 253 -13.33 -8.18 -33.03
N THR A 254 -12.89 -7.08 -33.67
CA THR A 254 -12.54 -5.78 -33.06
C THR A 254 -13.64 -5.12 -32.21
N SER A 255 -14.84 -5.69 -32.20
CA SER A 255 -16.00 -5.25 -31.44
C SER A 255 -15.96 -5.60 -29.93
N THR A 256 -15.19 -6.63 -29.51
CA THR A 256 -15.18 -7.12 -28.13
C THR A 256 -13.89 -6.75 -27.38
N PRO A 257 -13.94 -6.07 -26.22
CA PRO A 257 -12.75 -5.77 -25.40
C PRO A 257 -12.10 -7.03 -24.81
N SER A 258 -10.78 -7.15 -24.91
CA SER A 258 -10.00 -8.17 -24.19
C SER A 258 -9.96 -7.90 -22.68
N CYS A 259 -9.55 -8.88 -21.88
CA CYS A 259 -9.35 -8.75 -20.43
C CYS A 259 -8.16 -7.82 -20.12
N GLY A 260 -8.37 -6.51 -20.26
CA GLY A 260 -7.37 -5.47 -19.99
C GLY A 260 -7.65 -4.67 -18.71
N ASP A 261 -8.92 -4.63 -18.26
CA ASP A 261 -9.38 -3.79 -17.14
C ASP A 261 -9.47 -4.53 -15.80
N SER A 262 -9.28 -5.86 -15.79
CA SER A 262 -9.16 -6.63 -14.54
C SER A 262 -7.89 -6.20 -13.81
N ARG A 263 -8.04 -5.37 -12.78
CA ARG A 263 -6.95 -4.87 -11.94
C ARG A 263 -6.82 -5.73 -10.70
N PHE A 264 -5.68 -6.39 -10.56
CA PHE A 264 -5.33 -7.05 -9.31
C PHE A 264 -4.94 -6.00 -8.27
N GLY A 265 -5.65 -6.02 -7.15
CA GLY A 265 -5.38 -5.16 -6.00
C GLY A 265 -4.81 -5.92 -4.83
N CYS A 266 -4.44 -5.16 -3.79
CA CYS A 266 -4.17 -5.71 -2.47
C CYS A 266 -5.43 -6.36 -1.89
N TYR A 267 -5.34 -7.54 -1.27
CA TYR A 267 -6.52 -8.22 -0.70
C TYR A 267 -7.17 -7.40 0.44
N VAL A 268 -6.42 -6.49 1.04
CA VAL A 268 -6.87 -5.53 2.08
C VAL A 268 -7.44 -4.22 1.52
N CYS A 269 -7.58 -4.07 0.21
CA CYS A 269 -7.91 -2.78 -0.40
C CYS A 269 -9.34 -2.31 -0.11
N THR A 270 -9.46 -1.15 0.52
CA THR A 270 -10.72 -0.48 0.90
C THR A 270 -11.02 0.76 0.05
N MET A 271 -10.26 0.98 -1.03
CA MET A 271 -10.52 2.07 -1.99
C MET A 271 -11.69 1.77 -2.94
N VAL A 272 -12.11 0.51 -3.00
CA VAL A 272 -13.26 0.01 -3.76
C VAL A 272 -14.23 -0.67 -2.78
N SER A 273 -15.52 -0.73 -3.11
CA SER A 273 -16.51 -1.41 -2.26
C SER A 273 -16.30 -2.90 -2.19
N GLU A 274 -16.00 -3.51 -3.32
CA GLU A 274 -15.88 -4.95 -3.47
C GLU A 274 -14.59 -5.29 -4.21
N ASP A 275 -13.89 -6.32 -3.75
CA ASP A 275 -12.79 -6.92 -4.51
C ASP A 275 -13.37 -7.91 -5.53
N LYS A 276 -13.85 -7.37 -6.65
CA LYS A 276 -14.44 -8.17 -7.73
C LYS A 276 -13.47 -9.20 -8.30
N SER A 277 -12.17 -8.88 -8.33
CA SER A 277 -11.15 -9.76 -8.90
C SER A 277 -10.96 -10.98 -8.00
N MET A 278 -10.78 -10.79 -6.70
CA MET A 278 -10.65 -11.89 -5.75
C MET A 278 -11.94 -12.71 -5.66
N THR A 279 -13.11 -12.05 -5.66
CA THR A 279 -14.40 -12.76 -5.69
C THR A 279 -14.55 -13.61 -6.95
N ALA A 280 -14.23 -13.07 -8.12
CA ALA A 280 -14.30 -13.81 -9.38
C ALA A 280 -13.32 -15.00 -9.38
N MET A 281 -12.10 -14.83 -8.88
CA MET A 281 -11.12 -15.92 -8.77
C MET A 281 -11.66 -17.08 -7.93
N ILE A 282 -12.30 -16.79 -6.80
CA ILE A 282 -12.90 -17.81 -5.93
C ILE A 282 -14.10 -18.48 -6.60
N GLN A 283 -14.95 -17.71 -7.29
CA GLN A 283 -16.14 -18.24 -7.96
C GLN A 283 -15.81 -19.10 -9.18
N ASN A 284 -14.78 -18.72 -9.93
CA ASN A 284 -14.37 -19.39 -11.15
C ASN A 284 -13.54 -20.65 -10.89
N ASP A 285 -12.98 -20.80 -9.69
CA ASP A 285 -12.06 -21.90 -9.35
C ASP A 285 -12.16 -22.28 -7.87
N ALA A 286 -12.70 -23.46 -7.61
CA ALA A 286 -12.87 -24.01 -6.26
C ALA A 286 -11.53 -24.22 -5.53
N GLU A 287 -10.41 -24.42 -6.24
CA GLU A 287 -9.09 -24.52 -5.61
C GLU A 287 -8.62 -23.19 -5.00
N LYS A 288 -9.34 -22.08 -5.26
CA LYS A 288 -9.05 -20.75 -4.72
C LYS A 288 -9.95 -20.39 -3.53
N GLU A 289 -10.81 -21.29 -3.05
CA GLU A 289 -11.68 -21.07 -1.88
C GLU A 289 -10.90 -20.71 -0.60
N TRP A 290 -9.64 -21.12 -0.48
CA TRP A 290 -8.76 -20.73 0.65
C TRP A 290 -8.52 -19.23 0.77
N MET A 291 -8.87 -18.43 -0.24
CA MET A 291 -8.83 -16.96 -0.19
C MET A 291 -10.05 -16.36 0.52
N LEU A 292 -11.12 -17.13 0.77
CA LEU A 292 -12.33 -16.67 1.46
C LEU A 292 -12.04 -16.02 2.83
N PRO A 293 -11.18 -16.58 3.72
CA PRO A 293 -10.81 -15.92 4.97
C PRO A 293 -10.19 -14.53 4.77
N LEU A 294 -9.46 -14.30 3.68
CA LEU A 294 -8.86 -12.99 3.36
C LEU A 294 -9.91 -11.99 2.89
N LEU A 295 -10.86 -12.46 2.05
CA LEU A 295 -12.00 -11.67 1.60
C LEU A 295 -12.90 -11.28 2.79
N GLU A 296 -13.14 -12.22 3.72
CA GLU A 296 -13.88 -11.98 4.95
C GLU A 296 -13.15 -11.00 5.87
N LEU A 297 -11.84 -11.16 6.03
CA LEU A 297 -11.00 -10.23 6.81
C LEU A 297 -11.19 -8.80 6.29
N ARG A 298 -11.03 -8.60 4.98
CA ARG A 298 -11.26 -7.31 4.31
C ARG A 298 -12.66 -6.77 4.58
N THR A 299 -13.67 -7.58 4.27
CA THR A 299 -15.07 -7.13 4.22
C THR A 299 -15.64 -6.85 5.61
N LYS A 300 -15.27 -7.67 6.61
CA LYS A 300 -15.79 -7.55 7.97
C LYS A 300 -15.01 -6.52 8.80
N TRP A 301 -13.70 -6.41 8.59
CA TRP A 301 -12.84 -5.65 9.51
C TRP A 301 -12.28 -4.36 8.93
N LEU A 302 -12.18 -4.22 7.60
CA LEU A 302 -11.52 -3.06 6.98
C LEU A 302 -12.49 -2.21 6.15
N ASP A 303 -13.46 -2.85 5.49
CA ASP A 303 -14.35 -2.15 4.57
C ASP A 303 -15.36 -1.25 5.29
N ILE A 304 -15.27 0.04 4.98
CA ILE A 304 -16.20 1.09 5.40
C ILE A 304 -16.97 1.69 4.22
N THR A 305 -16.86 1.09 3.04
CA THR A 305 -17.42 1.61 1.80
C THR A 305 -18.65 0.82 1.39
N ASP A 306 -19.56 1.48 0.67
CA ASP A 306 -20.76 0.86 0.13
C ASP A 306 -21.27 1.71 -1.05
N ARG A 307 -21.99 1.09 -1.99
CA ARG A 307 -22.66 1.80 -3.08
C ARG A 307 -23.88 2.57 -2.55
N ASN A 308 -24.53 2.07 -1.51
CA ASN A 308 -25.61 2.74 -0.81
C ASN A 308 -25.03 3.71 0.24
N THR A 309 -25.32 5.01 0.07
CA THR A 309 -24.83 6.08 0.96
C THR A 309 -25.27 5.90 2.40
N GLU A 310 -26.48 5.39 2.68
CA GLU A 310 -26.96 5.19 4.05
C GLU A 310 -26.20 4.07 4.75
N ILE A 311 -25.98 2.94 4.05
CA ILE A 311 -25.20 1.81 4.58
C ILE A 311 -23.75 2.24 4.82
N LYS A 312 -23.17 2.97 3.86
CA LYS A 312 -21.83 3.53 3.99
C LYS A 312 -21.71 4.43 5.23
N ASN A 313 -22.67 5.32 5.46
CA ASN A 313 -22.66 6.21 6.63
C ASN A 313 -22.76 5.40 7.93
N LYS A 314 -23.61 4.37 7.99
CA LYS A 314 -23.70 3.45 9.13
C LYS A 314 -22.38 2.72 9.39
N LYS A 315 -21.70 2.22 8.35
CA LYS A 315 -20.37 1.59 8.48
C LYS A 315 -19.33 2.58 9.03
N ILE A 316 -19.32 3.82 8.53
CA ILE A 316 -18.42 4.88 9.01
C ILE A 316 -18.69 5.23 10.48
N ASP A 317 -19.96 5.38 10.86
CA ASP A 317 -20.33 5.70 12.24
C ASP A 317 -20.00 4.54 13.18
N ASN A 318 -20.20 3.28 12.75
CA ASN A 318 -19.78 2.11 13.51
C ASN A 318 -18.25 2.05 13.68
N GLU A 319 -17.49 2.22 12.60
CA GLU A 319 -16.01 2.24 12.66
C GLU A 319 -15.48 3.36 13.54
N ARG A 320 -16.17 4.51 13.58
CA ARG A 320 -15.81 5.63 14.44
C ARG A 320 -15.83 5.22 15.92
N THR A 321 -16.75 4.36 16.38
CA THR A 321 -16.83 3.92 17.78
C THR A 321 -15.58 3.18 18.26
N HIS A 322 -14.88 2.52 17.32
CA HIS A 322 -13.65 1.78 17.57
C HIS A 322 -12.39 2.65 17.59
N ARG A 323 -12.53 3.96 17.35
CA ARG A 323 -11.40 4.90 17.33
C ARG A 323 -11.44 5.84 18.52
N ASP A 324 -10.25 6.28 18.92
CA ASP A 324 -10.07 7.33 19.91
C ASP A 324 -10.59 8.66 19.34
N PHE A 325 -11.36 9.41 20.13
CA PHE A 325 -11.85 10.72 19.72
C PHE A 325 -10.71 11.75 19.60
N ARG A 326 -9.56 11.47 20.22
CA ARG A 326 -8.32 12.26 20.15
C ARG A 326 -7.48 11.85 18.94
N ARG A 327 -6.74 12.81 18.38
CA ARG A 327 -5.68 12.51 17.40
C ARG A 327 -4.52 11.75 18.05
N MET A 328 -3.61 11.22 17.24
CA MET A 328 -2.41 10.52 17.74
C MET A 328 -1.57 11.33 18.74
N ASN A 329 -1.56 12.67 18.60
CA ASN A 329 -0.87 13.58 19.51
C ASN A 329 -1.75 14.07 20.68
N GLY A 330 -2.93 13.49 20.89
CA GLY A 330 -3.89 13.91 21.92
C GLY A 330 -4.77 15.09 21.54
N SER A 331 -4.55 15.75 20.40
CA SER A 331 -5.32 16.94 20.04
C SER A 331 -6.76 16.63 19.63
N LEU A 332 -7.65 17.58 19.86
CA LEU A 332 -9.03 17.54 19.39
C LEU A 332 -9.14 18.30 18.07
N THR A 333 -9.76 17.69 17.05
CA THR A 333 -10.04 18.34 15.77
C THR A 333 -11.54 18.30 15.51
N LEU A 334 -12.15 19.45 15.22
CA LEU A 334 -13.56 19.53 14.84
C LEU A 334 -13.73 19.59 13.32
N HIS A 335 -14.71 18.86 12.81
CA HIS A 335 -15.18 18.97 11.44
C HIS A 335 -16.69 18.73 11.40
N ASN A 336 -17.46 19.66 10.82
CA ASN A 336 -18.93 19.63 10.79
C ASN A 336 -19.54 19.34 12.17
N ASP A 337 -19.09 20.09 13.18
CA ASP A 337 -19.52 20.00 14.59
C ASP A 337 -19.34 18.63 15.27
N ARG A 338 -18.51 17.77 14.67
CA ARG A 338 -18.13 16.45 15.19
C ARG A 338 -16.62 16.36 15.39
N LEU A 339 -16.19 15.60 16.40
CA LEU A 339 -14.78 15.27 16.62
C LEU A 339 -14.27 14.32 15.53
N VAL A 340 -13.15 14.68 14.92
CA VAL A 340 -12.44 13.81 13.99
C VAL A 340 -11.57 12.84 14.77
N HIS A 341 -12.02 11.60 14.83
CA HIS A 341 -11.36 10.54 15.59
C HIS A 341 -9.96 10.21 15.02
N GLY A 342 -9.03 9.89 15.92
CA GLY A 342 -7.66 9.49 15.62
C GLY A 342 -7.53 7.97 15.46
N PRO A 343 -6.60 7.33 16.19
CA PRO A 343 -6.27 5.92 15.96
C PRO A 343 -7.34 4.95 16.49
N TYR A 344 -7.29 3.71 16.03
CA TYR A 344 -8.03 2.59 16.63
C TYR A 344 -7.62 2.38 18.10
N LYS A 345 -8.62 2.13 18.95
CA LYS A 345 -8.48 1.80 20.37
C LYS A 345 -7.79 0.45 20.56
N GLN A 346 -7.27 0.20 21.77
CA GLN A 346 -6.58 -1.04 22.11
C GLN A 346 -7.43 -2.28 21.87
N GLU A 347 -8.71 -2.24 22.28
CA GLU A 347 -9.63 -3.36 22.10
C GLU A 347 -9.78 -3.73 20.63
N TYR A 348 -9.94 -2.75 19.74
CA TYR A 348 -10.14 -3.02 18.32
C TYR A 348 -8.86 -3.48 17.62
N ARG A 349 -7.69 -2.92 17.95
CA ARG A 349 -6.40 -3.37 17.42
C ARG A 349 -6.08 -4.82 17.81
N THR A 350 -6.46 -5.20 19.03
CA THR A 350 -6.37 -6.59 19.53
C THR A 350 -7.26 -7.54 18.71
N GLN A 351 -8.51 -7.15 18.50
CA GLN A 351 -9.45 -7.95 17.70
C GLN A 351 -9.01 -8.09 16.24
N LEU A 352 -8.49 -7.01 15.65
CA LEU A 352 -7.92 -7.03 14.30
C LEU A 352 -6.73 -7.98 14.18
N LEU A 353 -5.82 -7.97 15.16
CA LEU A 353 -4.69 -8.89 15.18
C LEU A 353 -5.15 -10.34 15.30
N GLU A 354 -6.09 -10.63 16.21
CA GLU A 354 -6.66 -11.97 16.34
C GLU A 354 -7.34 -12.42 15.04
N ALA A 355 -8.11 -11.55 14.39
CA ALA A 355 -8.77 -11.84 13.13
C ALA A 355 -7.77 -12.12 11.99
N LEU A 356 -6.69 -11.34 11.92
CA LEU A 356 -5.61 -11.54 10.94
C LEU A 356 -4.92 -12.89 11.11
N LEU A 357 -4.51 -13.23 12.34
CA LEU A 357 -3.85 -14.51 12.63
C LEU A 357 -4.77 -15.70 12.36
N ARG A 358 -6.07 -15.59 12.69
CA ARG A 358 -7.06 -16.62 12.35
C ARG A 358 -7.26 -16.77 10.85
N ALA A 359 -7.28 -15.66 10.10
CA ALA A 359 -7.40 -15.68 8.64
C ALA A 359 -6.18 -16.35 8.00
N GLU A 360 -4.97 -16.10 8.52
CA GLU A 360 -3.74 -16.77 8.08
C GLU A 360 -3.82 -18.28 8.29
N ILE A 361 -4.20 -18.74 9.50
CA ILE A 361 -4.33 -20.17 9.80
C ILE A 361 -5.37 -20.82 8.88
N ALA A 362 -6.56 -20.22 8.76
CA ALA A 362 -7.63 -20.76 7.92
C ALA A 362 -7.21 -20.85 6.44
N ALA A 363 -6.52 -19.83 5.92
CA ALA A 363 -6.00 -19.85 4.55
C ALA A 363 -4.95 -20.96 4.34
N ARG A 364 -4.06 -21.19 5.32
CA ARG A 364 -3.06 -22.28 5.27
C ARG A 364 -3.68 -23.67 5.36
N GLU A 365 -4.76 -23.83 6.11
CA GLU A 365 -5.46 -25.11 6.27
C GLU A 365 -6.26 -25.50 5.02
N LEU A 366 -6.92 -24.51 4.40
CA LEU A 366 -7.73 -24.71 3.19
C LEU A 366 -6.89 -24.74 1.91
N GLY A 367 -5.74 -24.07 1.92
CA GLY A 367 -4.93 -23.84 0.71
C GLY A 367 -4.08 -25.03 0.28
N PRO A 368 -3.65 -25.04 -1.00
CA PRO A 368 -2.72 -26.04 -1.51
C PRO A 368 -1.33 -25.92 -0.88
N GLN A 369 -0.42 -26.85 -1.20
CA GLN A 369 0.88 -26.98 -0.53
C GLN A 369 1.72 -25.68 -0.58
N GLU A 370 1.61 -24.92 -1.67
CA GLU A 370 2.27 -23.64 -1.90
C GLU A 370 1.80 -22.56 -0.92
N VAL A 371 0.54 -22.64 -0.47
CA VAL A 371 -0.10 -21.66 0.42
C VAL A 371 0.16 -21.99 1.88
N LYS A 372 0.60 -23.20 2.21
CA LYS A 372 0.90 -23.58 3.62
C LYS A 372 2.01 -22.73 4.25
N GLN A 373 2.84 -22.08 3.43
CA GLN A 373 3.89 -21.15 3.87
C GLN A 373 3.45 -19.67 3.83
N LEU A 374 2.20 -19.38 3.45
CA LEU A 374 1.66 -18.01 3.36
C LEU A 374 1.81 -17.31 4.70
N GLU A 375 2.55 -16.21 4.77
CA GLU A 375 2.69 -15.37 5.96
C GLU A 375 2.01 -14.03 5.67
N LEU A 376 0.88 -13.76 6.34
CA LEU A 376 0.14 -12.50 6.21
C LEU A 376 0.74 -11.40 7.10
N ILE A 377 1.42 -11.80 8.18
CA ILE A 377 2.12 -10.90 9.08
C ILE A 377 3.42 -11.54 9.58
N THR A 378 4.52 -10.86 9.31
CA THR A 378 5.85 -11.36 9.66
C THR A 378 6.16 -11.20 11.15
N LEU A 379 7.09 -12.01 11.68
CA LEU A 379 7.58 -11.83 13.04
C LEU A 379 8.16 -10.42 13.28
N GLU A 380 8.84 -9.85 12.28
CA GLU A 380 9.36 -8.46 12.35
C GLU A 380 8.22 -7.44 12.54
N GLU A 381 7.09 -7.64 11.87
CA GLU A 381 5.91 -6.77 12.05
C GLU A 381 5.26 -6.98 13.41
N LEU A 382 5.16 -8.22 13.89
CA LEU A 382 4.64 -8.50 15.23
C LEU A 382 5.49 -7.85 16.33
N GLU A 383 6.82 -7.93 16.22
CA GLU A 383 7.76 -7.29 17.14
C GLU A 383 7.65 -5.76 17.08
N GLU A 384 7.52 -5.17 15.90
CA GLU A 384 7.35 -3.72 15.75
C GLU A 384 5.98 -3.25 16.27
N ILE A 385 4.91 -4.02 16.05
CA ILE A 385 3.58 -3.75 16.62
C ILE A 385 3.65 -3.79 18.15
N ARG A 386 4.28 -4.85 18.71
CA ARG A 386 4.47 -4.99 20.15
C ARG A 386 5.26 -3.83 20.74
N ARG A 387 6.37 -3.42 20.08
CA ARG A 387 7.16 -2.24 20.44
C ARG A 387 6.31 -0.98 20.44
N ILE A 388 5.51 -0.74 19.41
CA ILE A 388 4.62 0.44 19.34
C ILE A 388 3.60 0.42 20.50
N TRP A 389 2.97 -0.73 20.75
CA TRP A 389 1.96 -0.87 21.80
C TRP A 389 2.56 -0.58 23.18
N VAL A 390 3.65 -1.26 23.52
CA VAL A 390 4.29 -1.12 24.84
C VAL A 390 5.00 0.22 24.95
N MET A 391 5.92 0.55 24.03
CA MET A 391 6.84 1.68 24.18
C MET A 391 6.23 3.03 23.83
N GLU A 392 5.35 3.11 22.83
CA GLU A 392 4.79 4.39 22.35
C GLU A 392 3.37 4.64 22.86
N LYS A 393 2.58 3.59 23.09
CA LYS A 393 1.20 3.69 23.56
C LYS A 393 1.02 3.31 25.03
N HIS A 394 2.12 2.96 25.72
CA HIS A 394 2.15 2.60 27.13
C HIS A 394 1.25 1.42 27.51
N GLU A 395 0.98 0.52 26.56
CA GLU A 395 0.17 -0.70 26.76
C GLU A 395 1.01 -1.80 27.38
N ILE A 396 1.45 -1.54 28.62
CA ILE A 396 2.35 -2.39 29.40
C ILE A 396 1.75 -3.72 29.81
N GLU A 397 0.46 -3.95 29.54
CA GLU A 397 -0.17 -5.26 29.66
C GLU A 397 0.43 -6.28 28.69
N ASP A 398 1.10 -5.81 27.63
CA ASP A 398 1.82 -6.61 26.63
C ASP A 398 1.00 -7.80 26.13
N ILE A 399 -0.17 -7.48 25.59
CA ILE A 399 -1.20 -8.45 25.22
C ILE A 399 -0.88 -9.24 23.94
N LEU A 400 0.07 -8.79 23.12
CA LEU A 400 0.35 -9.39 21.80
C LEU A 400 0.81 -10.87 21.91
N PRO A 401 1.77 -11.23 22.77
CA PRO A 401 2.14 -12.63 22.99
C PRO A 401 0.96 -13.52 23.36
N THR A 402 0.07 -13.03 24.24
CA THR A 402 -1.13 -13.76 24.67
C THR A 402 -2.09 -14.01 23.50
N ILE A 403 -2.28 -13.03 22.61
CA ILE A 403 -3.12 -13.19 21.41
C ILE A 403 -2.52 -14.24 20.48
N TYR A 404 -1.20 -14.19 20.26
CA TYR A 404 -0.49 -15.15 19.42
C TYR A 404 -0.64 -16.57 19.97
N GLU A 405 -0.40 -16.77 21.27
CA GLU A 405 -0.52 -18.06 21.95
C GLU A 405 -1.94 -18.61 21.87
N LYS A 406 -2.95 -17.76 22.09
CA LYS A 406 -4.37 -18.14 21.99
C LYS A 406 -4.75 -18.62 20.58
N VAL A 407 -4.20 -18.01 19.54
CA VAL A 407 -4.58 -18.32 18.14
C VAL A 407 -3.76 -19.48 17.58
N HIS A 408 -2.45 -19.51 17.81
CA HIS A 408 -1.56 -20.55 17.27
C HIS A 408 -1.43 -21.78 18.16
N ASN A 409 -1.89 -21.74 19.41
CA ASN A 409 -1.63 -22.76 20.44
C ASN A 409 -0.12 -23.05 20.60
N LYS A 410 0.73 -22.03 20.42
CA LYS A 410 2.19 -22.10 20.51
C LYS A 410 2.74 -20.84 21.18
N PRO A 411 3.84 -20.94 21.95
CA PRO A 411 4.46 -19.78 22.59
C PRO A 411 4.85 -18.73 21.55
N TYR A 412 4.72 -17.46 21.92
CA TYR A 412 5.16 -16.36 21.05
C TYR A 412 6.67 -16.47 20.80
N PRO A 413 7.12 -16.53 19.53
CA PRO A 413 8.54 -16.78 19.19
C PRO A 413 9.43 -15.55 19.35
N GLY A 414 8.86 -14.39 19.63
CA GLY A 414 9.56 -13.12 19.74
C GLY A 414 10.38 -12.98 21.02
N LYS A 415 11.13 -11.87 21.12
CA LYS A 415 12.04 -11.64 22.25
C LYS A 415 11.25 -11.33 23.51
N ARG A 416 11.76 -11.69 24.68
CA ARG A 416 11.23 -11.12 25.92
C ARG A 416 11.61 -9.64 25.97
N ILE A 417 10.66 -8.78 26.33
CA ILE A 417 10.98 -7.39 26.64
C ILE A 417 11.76 -7.42 27.96
N GLU A 418 13.05 -7.05 27.91
CA GLU A 418 13.99 -7.14 29.04
C GLU A 418 13.75 -6.05 30.11
N GLU A 419 12.83 -5.12 29.88
CA GLU A 419 12.34 -4.25 30.94
C GLU A 419 11.56 -5.11 31.93
N ALA A 420 12.10 -5.25 33.14
CA ALA A 420 11.47 -5.94 34.24
C ALA A 420 10.08 -5.34 34.48
N GLN A 421 9.07 -5.88 33.80
CA GLN A 421 7.67 -5.50 33.95
C GLN A 421 7.32 -5.61 35.42
N VAL A 422 7.29 -4.45 36.10
CA VAL A 422 6.96 -4.36 37.52
C VAL A 422 5.53 -4.81 37.73
N PHE A 423 4.68 -4.58 36.73
CA PHE A 423 3.26 -4.90 36.74
C PHE A 423 2.98 -6.07 35.80
N LYS A 424 2.33 -7.10 36.33
CA LYS A 424 1.80 -8.22 35.57
C LYS A 424 0.45 -7.84 34.96
N ASN A 425 -0.03 -8.63 34.01
CA ASN A 425 -1.37 -8.47 33.43
C ASN A 425 -2.48 -8.50 34.50
N GLU A 426 -2.31 -9.31 35.54
CA GLU A 426 -3.21 -9.37 36.71
C GLU A 426 -3.28 -8.03 37.46
N ASP A 427 -2.14 -7.35 37.65
CA ASP A 427 -2.07 -6.04 38.32
C ASP A 427 -2.79 -4.97 37.49
N MET A 428 -2.55 -4.99 36.18
CA MET A 428 -3.19 -4.06 35.24
C MET A 428 -4.70 -4.30 35.14
N SER A 429 -5.14 -5.56 35.17
CA SER A 429 -6.54 -5.94 35.23
C SER A 429 -7.22 -5.45 36.52
N LEU A 430 -6.52 -5.55 37.66
CA LEU A 430 -6.99 -5.01 38.94
C LEU A 430 -7.09 -3.48 38.89
N LEU A 431 -6.08 -2.79 38.34
CA LEU A 431 -6.09 -1.34 38.17
C LEU A 431 -7.29 -0.90 37.31
N LYS A 432 -7.53 -1.55 36.18
CA LYS A 432 -8.69 -1.27 35.31
C LYS A 432 -10.01 -1.44 36.05
N LYS A 433 -10.14 -2.49 36.86
CA LYS A 433 -11.32 -2.72 37.71
C LYS A 433 -11.52 -1.60 38.74
N ILE A 434 -10.45 -1.19 39.43
CA ILE A 434 -10.50 -0.12 40.43
C ILE A 434 -10.90 1.22 39.80
N CYS A 435 -10.33 1.59 38.65
CA CYS A 435 -10.71 2.82 37.94
C CYS A 435 -12.18 2.81 37.57
N LYS A 436 -12.67 1.68 37.04
CA LYS A 436 -14.08 1.53 36.67
C LYS A 436 -15.02 1.69 37.87
N GLU A 437 -14.72 1.03 38.99
CA GLU A 437 -15.59 0.99 40.17
C GLU A 437 -15.51 2.26 41.02
N LYS A 438 -14.30 2.81 41.22
CA LYS A 438 -14.05 3.91 42.17
C LYS A 438 -13.94 5.28 41.53
N ALA A 439 -13.49 5.37 40.27
CA ALA A 439 -13.32 6.66 39.58
C ALA A 439 -14.46 6.95 38.58
N ALA A 440 -15.49 6.10 38.53
CA ALA A 440 -16.58 6.17 37.56
C ALA A 440 -16.07 6.23 36.10
N ASP A 441 -14.97 5.54 35.81
CA ASP A 441 -14.29 5.56 34.52
C ASP A 441 -15.00 4.64 33.51
N SER A 442 -16.12 5.12 32.95
CA SER A 442 -16.91 4.36 31.98
C SER A 442 -16.22 4.20 30.63
N GLU A 443 -15.36 5.15 30.25
CA GLU A 443 -14.68 5.19 28.94
C GLU A 443 -13.24 4.66 28.99
N GLY A 444 -12.68 4.40 30.17
CA GLY A 444 -11.33 3.86 30.35
C GLY A 444 -10.21 4.89 30.31
N LEU A 445 -10.54 6.19 30.24
CA LEU A 445 -9.57 7.28 30.11
C LEU A 445 -8.76 7.50 31.39
N HIS A 446 -9.36 7.26 32.55
CA HIS A 446 -8.64 7.37 33.82
C HIS A 446 -7.65 6.21 34.00
N TYR A 447 -8.06 5.00 33.59
CA TYR A 447 -7.17 3.86 33.50
C TYR A 447 -5.98 4.12 32.57
N GLU A 448 -6.24 4.62 31.35
CA GLU A 448 -5.19 5.00 30.41
C GLU A 448 -4.21 6.01 31.03
N LEU A 449 -4.71 7.07 31.65
CA LEU A 449 -3.87 8.06 32.33
C LEU A 449 -2.94 7.42 33.37
N ILE A 450 -3.48 6.64 34.30
CA ILE A 450 -2.66 6.05 35.37
C ILE A 450 -1.65 5.07 34.79
N ARG A 451 -2.05 4.23 33.84
CA ARG A 451 -1.15 3.29 33.15
C ARG A 451 -0.01 4.02 32.48
N ASP A 452 -0.31 5.06 31.71
CA ASP A 452 0.68 5.83 30.96
C ASP A 452 1.68 6.50 31.91
N LEU A 453 1.19 7.08 33.03
CA LEU A 453 2.03 7.68 34.07
C LEU A 453 2.96 6.66 34.74
N LEU A 454 2.44 5.48 35.08
CA LEU A 454 3.24 4.39 35.67
C LEU A 454 4.35 3.95 34.71
N HIS A 455 4.04 3.81 33.42
CA HIS A 455 5.03 3.43 32.43
C HIS A 455 6.10 4.51 32.21
N ILE A 456 5.70 5.79 32.14
CA ILE A 456 6.62 6.92 31.98
C ILE A 456 7.58 7.02 33.17
N GLU A 457 7.09 6.86 34.39
CA GLU A 457 7.93 6.84 35.60
C GLU A 457 8.94 5.70 35.54
N HIS A 458 8.48 4.49 35.17
CA HIS A 458 9.32 3.32 35.08
C HIS A 458 10.47 3.49 34.07
N GLN A 459 10.16 3.97 32.86
CA GLN A 459 11.17 4.22 31.81
C GLN A 459 12.25 5.23 32.23
N ASN A 460 11.93 6.14 33.15
CA ASN A 460 12.85 7.17 33.63
C ASN A 460 13.52 6.83 34.97
N ARG A 461 13.25 5.64 35.54
CA ARG A 461 13.74 5.23 36.86
C ARG A 461 15.27 5.19 36.95
N THR A 462 15.93 4.69 35.91
CA THR A 462 17.39 4.53 35.82
C THR A 462 18.09 5.69 35.09
N MET A 463 17.35 6.65 34.55
CA MET A 463 17.91 7.75 33.78
C MET A 463 18.52 8.82 34.68
N VAL A 464 19.82 9.10 34.48
CA VAL A 464 20.58 10.15 35.20
C VAL A 464 20.09 11.56 34.83
N ARG A 465 19.56 11.76 33.62
CA ARG A 465 18.97 13.03 33.17
C ARG A 465 17.46 12.87 32.92
N ARG A 466 16.66 13.58 33.71
CA ARG A 466 15.18 13.56 33.67
C ARG A 466 14.56 14.80 33.03
N SER A 467 15.31 15.56 32.24
CA SER A 467 14.84 16.83 31.67
C SER A 467 13.62 16.66 30.75
N LYS A 468 13.43 15.48 30.15
CA LYS A 468 12.27 15.17 29.29
C LYS A 468 11.10 14.50 30.05
N LEU A 469 11.28 14.18 31.32
CA LEU A 469 10.24 13.48 32.10
C LEU A 469 9.02 14.38 32.29
N PHE A 470 9.23 15.63 32.70
CA PHE A 470 8.14 16.59 32.90
C PHE A 470 7.37 16.84 31.61
N ASP A 471 8.05 17.06 30.48
CA ASP A 471 7.41 17.20 29.17
C ASP A 471 6.53 15.99 28.80
N SER A 472 6.97 14.77 29.11
CA SER A 472 6.19 13.55 28.87
C SER A 472 5.00 13.43 29.80
N LEU A 473 5.16 13.75 31.09
CA LEU A 473 4.06 13.76 32.06
C LEU A 473 2.99 14.79 31.69
N ASP A 474 3.40 16.01 31.34
CA ASP A 474 2.52 17.09 30.93
C ASP A 474 1.70 16.69 29.69
N LYS A 475 2.36 16.14 28.66
CA LYS A 475 1.66 15.62 27.47
C LYS A 475 0.66 14.52 27.79
N THR A 476 0.97 13.62 28.71
CA THR A 476 0.07 12.54 29.12
C THR A 476 -1.12 13.07 29.91
N LEU A 477 -0.91 14.06 30.78
CA LEU A 477 -1.99 14.74 31.50
C LEU A 477 -2.89 15.52 30.54
N GLU A 478 -2.32 16.28 29.60
CA GLU A 478 -3.06 17.01 28.56
C GLU A 478 -3.89 16.07 27.68
N ARG A 479 -3.30 14.95 27.25
CA ARG A 479 -3.99 13.95 26.42
C ARG A 479 -5.18 13.31 27.15
N ASN A 480 -5.09 13.14 28.46
CA ASN A 480 -6.13 12.51 29.28
C ASN A 480 -6.89 13.53 30.17
N ALA A 481 -6.97 14.79 29.73
CA ALA A 481 -7.60 15.86 30.50
C ALA A 481 -9.12 15.72 30.65
N PHE A 482 -9.77 14.92 29.80
CA PHE A 482 -11.22 14.76 29.74
C PHE A 482 -11.65 13.41 30.31
N LYS A 483 -12.83 13.37 30.93
CA LYS A 483 -13.44 12.13 31.44
C LYS A 483 -14.30 11.41 30.41
N THR A 484 -14.81 12.15 29.41
CA THR A 484 -15.70 11.60 28.37
C THR A 484 -15.47 12.28 27.01
N GLU A 485 -15.86 11.60 25.92
CA GLU A 485 -15.91 12.20 24.58
C GLU A 485 -16.83 13.44 24.55
N ALA A 486 -17.95 13.39 25.29
CA ALA A 486 -18.93 14.49 25.32
C ALA A 486 -18.33 15.78 25.90
N GLU A 487 -17.59 15.66 27.00
CA GLU A 487 -16.86 16.77 27.62
C GLU A 487 -15.80 17.35 26.68
N ALA A 488 -15.05 16.47 25.99
CA ALA A 488 -14.06 16.88 25.00
C ALA A 488 -14.71 17.62 23.81
N LEU A 489 -15.88 17.16 23.35
CA LEU A 489 -16.64 17.80 22.28
C LEU A 489 -17.11 19.20 22.69
N GLU A 490 -17.70 19.34 23.87
CA GLU A 490 -18.16 20.62 24.41
C GLU A 490 -17.01 21.62 24.55
N PHE A 491 -15.88 21.17 25.07
CA PHE A 491 -14.66 21.98 25.17
C PHE A 491 -14.19 22.44 23.79
N ALA A 492 -14.12 21.53 22.81
CA ALA A 492 -13.67 21.86 21.46
C ALA A 492 -14.63 22.86 20.76
N GLN A 493 -15.94 22.69 20.95
CA GLN A 493 -16.95 23.58 20.37
C GLN A 493 -16.89 24.97 20.99
N THR A 494 -16.73 25.05 22.32
CA THR A 494 -16.56 26.32 23.04
C THR A 494 -15.32 27.05 22.55
N ARG A 495 -14.18 26.35 22.46
CA ARG A 495 -12.93 26.92 21.95
C ARG A 495 -13.05 27.43 20.51
N LYS A 496 -13.76 26.69 19.64
CA LYS A 496 -14.01 27.12 18.26
C LYS A 496 -14.85 28.40 18.24
N LYS A 497 -15.95 28.45 18.98
CA LYS A 497 -16.81 29.65 19.09
C LYS A 497 -16.03 30.87 19.58
N THR A 498 -15.19 30.70 20.60
CA THR A 498 -14.33 31.79 21.10
C THR A 498 -13.36 32.28 20.04
N ARG A 499 -12.72 31.39 19.29
CA ARG A 499 -11.81 31.78 18.21
C ARG A 499 -12.54 32.51 17.08
N ASP A 500 -13.65 31.95 16.60
CA ASP A 500 -14.46 32.56 15.55
C ASP A 500 -14.94 33.96 16.00
N SER A 501 -15.30 34.14 17.28
CA SER A 501 -15.67 35.47 17.82
C SER A 501 -14.51 36.48 17.93
N ILE A 502 -13.26 36.02 18.06
CA ILE A 502 -12.07 36.88 18.08
C ILE A 502 -11.74 37.30 16.65
N ASP A 503 -11.79 36.37 15.68
CA ASP A 503 -11.56 36.66 14.26
C ASP A 503 -12.61 37.68 13.75
N ASP A 504 -13.89 37.52 14.13
CA ASP A 504 -14.97 38.48 13.81
C ASP A 504 -14.72 39.87 14.42
N GLN A 505 -14.13 39.94 15.63
CA GLN A 505 -13.77 41.20 16.28
C GLN A 505 -12.56 41.87 15.63
N GLU A 506 -11.57 41.10 15.20
CA GLU A 506 -10.41 41.60 14.45
C GLU A 506 -10.84 42.12 13.06
N GLU A 507 -11.66 41.38 12.31
CA GLU A 507 -12.21 41.84 11.03
C GLU A 507 -13.07 43.11 11.19
N ALA A 508 -13.92 43.18 12.23
CA ALA A 508 -14.70 44.37 12.53
C ALA A 508 -13.81 45.58 12.89
N SER A 509 -12.71 45.36 13.61
CA SER A 509 -11.75 46.42 13.96
C SER A 509 -10.96 46.95 12.75
N ILE A 510 -10.65 46.08 11.78
CA ILE A 510 -9.99 46.45 10.52
C ILE A 510 -10.95 47.27 9.65
N LEU A 511 -12.21 46.84 9.51
CA LEU A 511 -13.25 47.58 8.78
C LEU A 511 -13.59 48.94 9.42
N PHE A 512 -13.52 49.04 10.76
CA PHE A 512 -13.75 50.30 11.48
C PHE A 512 -12.58 51.29 11.31
N ASN A 513 -11.34 50.81 11.22
CA ASN A 513 -10.17 51.66 10.96
C ASN A 513 -10.09 52.13 9.49
N ASP A 514 -10.53 51.32 8.53
CA ASP A 514 -10.60 51.72 7.12
C ASP A 514 -11.71 52.75 6.85
N THR A 515 -12.77 52.76 7.66
CA THR A 515 -13.85 53.78 7.57
C THR A 515 -13.53 55.09 8.27
N MET A 516 -12.51 55.14 9.15
CA MET A 516 -12.00 56.38 9.75
C MET A 516 -10.88 57.06 8.95
N ASN A 517 -10.34 56.40 7.92
CA ASN A 517 -9.30 56.93 7.02
C ASN A 517 -9.83 57.43 5.67
N LEU A 518 -11.16 57.54 5.51
CA LEU A 518 -11.87 58.26 4.45
C LEU A 518 -12.50 59.52 5.04
#